data_AF-A0A1N6KWL3-F1
#
_entry.id   AF-A0A1N6KWL3-F1
#
_cell.length_a   1.000
_cell.length_b   1.000
_cell.length_c   1.000
_cell.angle_alpha   90.00
_cell.angle_beta   90.00
_cell.angle_gamma   90.00
#
_symmetry.space_group_name_H-M   'P 1'
#
loop_
_entity.id
_entity.type
_entity.pdbx_description
1 polymer ?
#
loop_
_entity_poly.entity_id
_entity_poly.type
_entity_poly.pdbx_seq_one_letter_code
_entity_poly.pdbx_strand_id
1 'polypeptide(L)'
;MRMVSGQALLKAILDSPDDDAPRLAYADWLESQGEPERGEFIRIQCTLDPMPANDPGRPALLAREAELLDQYGWTWAEEFGTEITEWVYQRGFIERVEMSLERPADQILATLSKGPIRHVRDTGQFCDLEGVVEALPHLERLTGLEFWGFYAIDDRLLAKLLNSPHLKNLRTLVLQHDRNGNLVKNKVLVEGLLSPYRGNLRELAVNVDGVWRGPSPKILLAMARSPYLANLRKLNLSHTILTGDLVRTLGQSPAFAHLEALDLGGCRFSPQLWDEVLRETWVPRLNWLRLSRAATVNAQGFTIDELKDISTYRSGFDQRVRVVDWETEFIDPFSRNTNWQGLTWNDRQRHPLRAMNHWVQAGDYAGLEDQYRRLCQDLAGAEVRAEIDCLPFEEYEEALQIAFRKALAVLPKKEGKAIYLRIRPDLRWMGSFHVQANDSTEFQGQGEVPEEFAYEGPVAEIKVPDFPEAAQVYERQPLHSGIRPSGPALYVLARTAAACGRCLLKHEIPVPVYFSCMHAVFCMRRPG
;
A
#
# COMPACT_ATOMS: atom_id res chain seq x y z
N MET A 1 30.91 29.46 -19.09
CA MET A 1 30.17 28.20 -19.31
C MET A 1 28.77 28.43 -18.76
N ARG A 2 27.72 28.48 -19.59
CA ARG A 2 26.33 28.65 -19.09
C ARG A 2 26.00 27.40 -18.28
N MET A 3 25.89 27.50 -16.95
CA MET A 3 25.36 26.42 -16.14
C MET A 3 23.93 26.14 -16.62
N VAL A 4 23.66 24.89 -17.00
CA VAL A 4 22.31 24.44 -17.33
C VAL A 4 21.48 24.53 -16.06
N SER A 5 20.30 25.15 -16.11
CA SER A 5 19.44 25.27 -14.93
C SER A 5 18.77 23.93 -14.62
N GLY A 6 18.42 23.70 -13.34
CA GLY A 6 17.65 22.51 -12.93
C GLY A 6 16.36 22.34 -13.72
N GLN A 7 15.68 23.43 -14.10
CA GLN A 7 14.49 23.39 -14.96
C GLN A 7 14.77 22.84 -16.36
N ALA A 8 15.92 23.19 -16.97
CA ALA A 8 16.28 22.68 -18.29
C ALA A 8 16.63 21.19 -18.23
N LEU A 9 17.28 20.75 -17.14
CA LEU A 9 17.57 19.33 -16.89
C LEU A 9 16.28 18.54 -16.64
N LEU A 10 15.37 19.04 -15.79
CA LEU A 10 14.06 18.41 -15.56
C LEU A 10 13.29 18.30 -16.87
N LYS A 11 13.26 19.35 -17.70
CA LYS A 11 12.63 19.29 -19.02
C LYS A 11 13.23 18.18 -19.89
N ALA A 12 14.56 18.02 -19.90
CA ALA A 12 15.21 16.94 -20.64
C ALA A 12 14.81 15.54 -20.12
N ILE A 13 14.63 15.38 -18.80
CA ILE A 13 14.11 14.14 -18.19
C ILE A 13 12.67 13.88 -18.64
N LEU A 14 11.81 14.91 -18.67
CA LEU A 14 10.42 14.78 -19.14
C LEU A 14 10.34 14.44 -20.63
N ASP A 15 11.20 15.04 -21.45
CA ASP A 15 11.25 14.84 -22.90
C ASP A 15 11.87 13.48 -23.27
N SER A 16 12.69 12.87 -22.39
CA SER A 16 13.35 11.57 -22.60
C SER A 16 13.37 10.71 -21.32
N PRO A 17 12.20 10.22 -20.85
CA PRO A 17 12.08 9.56 -19.55
C PRO A 17 12.67 8.15 -19.52
N ASP A 18 13.19 7.60 -20.61
CA ASP A 18 13.93 6.33 -20.56
C ASP A 18 15.46 6.53 -20.46
N ASP A 19 15.94 7.76 -20.66
CA ASP A 19 17.37 8.11 -20.64
C ASP A 19 17.85 8.52 -19.24
N ASP A 20 18.87 7.85 -18.74
CA ASP A 20 19.45 8.13 -17.42
C ASP A 20 20.45 9.30 -17.48
N ALA A 21 20.99 9.66 -18.65
CA ALA A 21 21.93 10.76 -18.79
C ALA A 21 21.41 12.11 -18.23
N PRO A 22 20.19 12.59 -18.56
CA PRO A 22 19.66 13.81 -17.97
C PRO A 22 19.35 13.67 -16.47
N ARG A 23 19.06 12.46 -15.99
CA ARG A 23 18.85 12.19 -14.56
C ARG A 23 20.15 12.30 -13.76
N LEU A 24 21.23 11.72 -14.27
CA LEU A 24 22.55 11.79 -13.66
C LEU A 24 23.09 13.23 -13.68
N ALA A 25 22.86 13.97 -14.77
CA ALA A 25 23.18 15.40 -14.81
C ALA A 25 22.35 16.22 -13.81
N TYR A 26 21.08 15.87 -13.57
CA TYR A 26 20.26 16.48 -12.53
C TYR A 26 20.79 16.13 -11.12
N ALA A 27 21.27 14.91 -10.90
CA ALA A 27 21.90 14.50 -9.65
C ALA A 27 23.16 15.32 -9.33
N ASP A 28 24.03 15.54 -10.34
CA ASP A 28 25.22 16.40 -10.20
C ASP A 28 24.83 17.86 -9.90
N TRP A 29 23.75 18.35 -10.51
CA TRP A 29 23.23 19.68 -10.25
C TRP A 29 22.71 19.80 -8.80
N LEU A 30 21.92 18.85 -8.29
CA LEU A 30 21.43 18.85 -6.91
C LEU A 30 22.56 18.88 -5.88
N GLU A 31 23.61 18.09 -6.11
CA GLU A 31 24.80 18.09 -5.25
C GLU A 31 25.47 19.47 -5.21
N SER A 32 25.54 20.17 -6.34
CA SER A 32 26.04 21.55 -6.40
C SER A 32 25.13 22.57 -5.69
N GLN A 33 23.85 22.25 -5.48
CA GLN A 33 22.90 23.09 -4.75
C GLN A 33 22.83 22.77 -3.25
N GLY A 34 23.64 21.81 -2.76
CA GLY A 34 23.62 21.39 -1.37
C GLY A 34 22.54 20.36 -1.03
N GLU A 35 22.07 19.61 -2.03
CA GLU A 35 21.14 18.47 -1.87
C GLU A 35 21.81 17.13 -2.28
N PRO A 36 22.94 16.74 -1.65
CA PRO A 36 23.71 15.55 -2.06
C PRO A 36 22.92 14.25 -1.90
N GLU A 37 22.05 14.13 -0.90
CA GLU A 37 21.26 12.92 -0.63
C GLU A 37 20.25 12.64 -1.75
N ARG A 38 19.67 13.69 -2.35
CA ARG A 38 18.77 13.55 -3.50
C ARG A 38 19.54 13.11 -4.75
N GLY A 39 20.75 13.66 -4.95
CA GLY A 39 21.64 13.23 -6.03
C GLY A 39 22.10 11.77 -5.88
N GLU A 40 22.50 11.36 -4.68
CA GLU A 40 22.85 9.97 -4.34
C GLU A 40 21.68 9.03 -4.65
N PHE A 41 20.47 9.36 -4.20
CA PHE A 41 19.27 8.56 -4.45
C PHE A 41 19.00 8.32 -5.93
N ILE A 42 19.11 9.36 -6.77
CA ILE A 42 18.93 9.23 -8.22
C ILE A 42 19.94 8.24 -8.81
N ARG A 43 21.22 8.36 -8.44
CA ARG A 43 22.30 7.47 -8.94
C ARG A 43 22.08 6.02 -8.51
N ILE A 44 21.67 5.80 -7.27
CA ILE A 44 21.35 4.46 -6.74
C ILE A 44 20.22 3.83 -7.56
N GLN A 45 19.10 4.52 -7.75
CA GLN A 45 17.97 3.94 -8.49
C GLN A 45 18.28 3.73 -9.99
N CYS A 46 19.03 4.65 -10.64
CA CYS A 46 19.47 4.45 -12.02
C CYS A 46 20.41 3.23 -12.15
N THR A 47 21.22 2.96 -11.12
CA THR A 47 22.10 1.79 -11.09
C THR A 47 21.32 0.50 -10.80
N LEU A 48 20.33 0.54 -9.91
CA LEU A 48 19.50 -0.60 -9.52
C LEU A 48 18.53 -1.07 -10.61
N ASP A 49 17.99 -0.17 -11.44
CA ASP A 49 16.95 -0.49 -12.44
C ASP A 49 17.41 -1.53 -13.49
N PRO A 50 18.60 -1.43 -14.12
CA PRO A 50 19.09 -2.45 -15.05
C PRO A 50 19.79 -3.65 -14.36
N MET A 51 20.03 -3.59 -13.05
CA MET A 51 20.85 -4.57 -12.34
C MET A 51 20.10 -5.90 -12.13
N PRO A 52 20.71 -7.06 -12.45
CA PRO A 52 20.09 -8.37 -12.21
C PRO A 52 19.71 -8.58 -10.75
N ALA A 53 18.60 -9.29 -10.51
CA ALA A 53 18.10 -9.54 -9.15
C ALA A 53 19.09 -10.32 -8.26
N ASN A 54 19.98 -11.11 -8.85
CA ASN A 54 20.99 -11.92 -8.17
C ASN A 54 22.39 -11.25 -8.09
N ASP A 55 22.51 -9.98 -8.45
CA ASP A 55 23.79 -9.25 -8.38
C ASP A 55 24.25 -9.10 -6.91
N PRO A 56 25.51 -9.47 -6.57
CA PRO A 56 26.02 -9.38 -5.19
C PRO A 56 26.04 -7.96 -4.60
N GLY A 57 26.11 -6.91 -5.42
CA GLY A 57 26.12 -5.51 -4.97
C GLY A 57 24.72 -4.95 -4.73
N ARG A 58 23.67 -5.59 -5.26
CA ARG A 58 22.28 -5.13 -5.17
C ARG A 58 21.78 -4.94 -3.73
N PRO A 59 22.03 -5.85 -2.76
CA PRO A 59 21.50 -5.71 -1.39
C PRO A 59 22.00 -4.45 -0.68
N ALA A 60 23.26 -4.06 -0.86
CA ALA A 60 23.82 -2.86 -0.24
C ALA A 60 23.17 -1.59 -0.79
N LEU A 61 22.95 -1.53 -2.10
CA LEU A 61 22.25 -0.41 -2.75
C LEU A 61 20.78 -0.32 -2.33
N LEU A 62 20.08 -1.45 -2.21
CA LEU A 62 18.69 -1.48 -1.73
C LEU A 62 18.58 -1.02 -0.27
N ALA A 63 19.53 -1.41 0.59
CA ALA A 63 19.57 -0.94 1.98
C ALA A 63 19.75 0.59 2.02
N ARG A 64 20.68 1.12 1.24
CA ARG A 64 20.92 2.57 1.17
C ARG A 64 19.75 3.34 0.55
N GLU A 65 19.12 2.79 -0.49
CA GLU A 65 17.89 3.32 -1.07
C GLU A 65 16.78 3.41 -0.02
N ALA A 66 16.59 2.36 0.77
CA ALA A 66 15.58 2.32 1.83
C ALA A 66 15.86 3.35 2.93
N GLU A 67 17.11 3.50 3.37
CA GLU A 67 17.51 4.56 4.33
C GLU A 67 17.18 5.96 3.81
N LEU A 68 17.51 6.24 2.54
CA LEU A 68 17.24 7.53 1.91
C LEU A 68 15.74 7.80 1.76
N LEU A 69 14.95 6.79 1.39
CA LEU A 69 13.50 6.91 1.28
C LEU A 69 12.83 7.09 2.65
N ASP A 70 13.30 6.36 3.67
CA ASP A 70 12.82 6.48 5.03
C ASP A 70 13.03 7.90 5.57
N GLN A 71 14.24 8.44 5.36
CA GLN A 71 14.62 9.75 5.88
C GLN A 71 14.07 10.93 5.05
N TYR A 72 14.08 10.83 3.71
CA TYR A 72 13.84 11.98 2.83
C TYR A 72 12.72 11.78 1.79
N GLY A 73 12.27 10.53 1.57
CA GLY A 73 11.30 10.18 0.51
C GLY A 73 10.02 11.01 0.56
N TRP A 74 9.57 11.36 1.76
CA TRP A 74 8.41 12.22 1.99
C TRP A 74 8.67 13.69 1.69
N THR A 75 9.81 14.22 2.14
CA THR A 75 10.21 15.63 1.94
C THR A 75 10.33 15.93 0.46
N TRP A 76 10.94 15.01 -0.29
CA TRP A 76 11.06 15.13 -1.74
C TRP A 76 9.71 15.08 -2.49
N ALA A 77 8.67 14.48 -1.89
CA ALA A 77 7.33 14.45 -2.48
C ALA A 77 6.50 15.70 -2.14
N GLU A 78 6.95 16.59 -1.25
CA GLU A 78 6.15 17.74 -0.79
C GLU A 78 5.78 18.70 -1.92
N GLU A 79 6.56 18.76 -3.01
CA GLU A 79 6.24 19.55 -4.20
C GLU A 79 4.92 19.12 -4.87
N PHE A 80 4.49 17.88 -4.68
CA PHE A 80 3.21 17.37 -5.17
C PHE A 80 2.05 17.74 -4.24
N GLY A 81 2.32 18.03 -2.97
CA GLY A 81 1.30 18.40 -1.98
C GLY A 81 0.17 17.36 -1.90
N THR A 82 -1.06 17.84 -1.74
CA THR A 82 -2.27 17.00 -1.66
C THR A 82 -2.80 16.55 -3.01
N GLU A 83 -2.11 16.86 -4.12
CA GLU A 83 -2.56 16.49 -5.46
C GLU A 83 -2.47 14.98 -5.72
N ILE A 84 -1.58 14.30 -4.99
CA ILE A 84 -1.38 12.85 -5.01
C ILE A 84 -1.61 12.28 -3.61
N THR A 85 -2.04 11.02 -3.51
CA THR A 85 -2.27 10.30 -2.24
C THR A 85 -1.19 9.27 -1.95
N GLU A 86 -0.68 8.61 -2.99
CA GLU A 86 0.38 7.60 -2.95
C GLU A 86 1.35 7.79 -4.14
N TRP A 87 2.61 7.40 -3.98
CA TRP A 87 3.61 7.48 -5.04
C TRP A 87 4.69 6.42 -4.95
N VAL A 88 5.33 6.15 -6.08
CA VAL A 88 6.53 5.31 -6.17
C VAL A 88 7.64 6.06 -6.87
N TYR A 89 8.83 6.03 -6.26
CA TYR A 89 10.05 6.50 -6.90
C TYR A 89 10.61 5.46 -7.85
N GLN A 90 10.94 5.88 -9.06
CA GLN A 90 11.67 5.09 -10.03
C GLN A 90 12.76 5.95 -10.65
N ARG A 91 14.00 5.44 -10.67
CA ARG A 91 15.19 6.14 -11.20
C ARG A 91 15.37 7.56 -10.66
N GLY A 92 15.06 7.74 -9.38
CA GLY A 92 15.25 8.97 -8.62
C GLY A 92 14.08 9.95 -8.62
N PHE A 93 13.01 9.67 -9.37
CA PHE A 93 11.87 10.57 -9.53
C PHE A 93 10.55 9.84 -9.26
N ILE A 94 9.51 10.61 -8.92
CA ILE A 94 8.15 10.05 -8.85
C ILE A 94 7.68 9.76 -10.27
N GLU A 95 7.59 8.48 -10.62
CA GLU A 95 7.09 8.03 -11.92
C GLU A 95 5.69 7.42 -11.84
N ARG A 96 5.25 7.09 -10.62
CA ARG A 96 3.96 6.46 -10.36
C ARG A 96 3.24 7.23 -9.28
N VAL A 97 2.02 7.62 -9.55
CA VAL A 97 1.19 8.39 -8.62
C VAL A 97 -0.21 7.82 -8.54
N GLU A 98 -0.76 7.91 -7.35
CA GLU A 98 -2.18 7.81 -7.12
C GLU A 98 -2.74 9.24 -6.97
N MET A 99 -3.68 9.63 -7.81
CA MET A 99 -4.31 10.96 -7.82
C MET A 99 -5.69 10.90 -8.47
N SER A 100 -6.59 11.83 -8.16
CA SER A 100 -7.85 11.88 -8.93
C SER A 100 -7.58 12.47 -10.32
N LEU A 101 -8.15 11.85 -11.33
CA LEU A 101 -8.14 12.30 -12.70
C LEU A 101 -9.47 12.96 -13.09
N GLU A 102 -10.47 12.90 -12.20
CA GLU A 102 -11.74 13.64 -12.27
C GLU A 102 -11.54 15.12 -11.91
N ARG A 103 -10.87 15.85 -12.80
CA ARG A 103 -10.57 17.29 -12.66
C ARG A 103 -10.25 17.91 -14.03
N PRO A 104 -10.23 19.25 -14.16
CA PRO A 104 -9.87 19.93 -15.40
C PRO A 104 -8.49 19.52 -15.96
N ALA A 105 -8.36 19.55 -17.29
CA ALA A 105 -7.16 19.08 -17.99
C ALA A 105 -5.88 19.82 -17.55
N ASP A 106 -5.96 21.14 -17.35
CA ASP A 106 -4.84 21.96 -16.90
C ASP A 106 -4.30 21.53 -15.53
N GLN A 107 -5.18 21.11 -14.61
CA GLN A 107 -4.77 20.59 -13.30
C GLN A 107 -4.11 19.21 -13.39
N ILE A 108 -4.63 18.32 -14.25
CA ILE A 108 -3.97 17.03 -14.54
C ILE A 108 -2.56 17.29 -15.07
N LEU A 109 -2.44 18.16 -16.08
CA LEU A 109 -1.17 18.46 -16.73
C LEU A 109 -0.20 19.18 -15.80
N ALA A 110 -0.68 20.06 -14.91
CA ALA A 110 0.14 20.71 -13.90
C ALA A 110 0.81 19.68 -12.98
N THR A 111 0.07 18.71 -12.45
CA THR A 111 0.64 17.65 -11.61
C THR A 111 1.61 16.77 -12.39
N LEU A 112 1.23 16.34 -13.60
CA LEU A 112 2.12 15.53 -14.45
C LEU A 112 3.38 16.29 -14.91
N SER A 113 3.41 17.63 -14.85
CA SER A 113 4.59 18.42 -15.25
C SER A 113 5.67 18.51 -14.18
N LYS A 114 5.36 18.15 -12.92
CA LYS A 114 6.30 18.19 -11.79
C LYS A 114 7.38 17.10 -11.85
N GLY A 115 7.13 16.00 -12.56
CA GLY A 115 8.08 14.90 -12.70
C GLY A 115 7.77 13.97 -13.88
N PRO A 116 8.66 13.01 -14.18
CA PRO A 116 8.47 12.02 -15.24
C PRO A 116 7.41 10.97 -14.86
N ILE A 117 6.18 11.42 -14.54
CA ILE A 117 5.07 10.53 -14.21
C ILE A 117 4.64 9.76 -15.46
N ARG A 118 4.66 8.44 -15.35
CA ARG A 118 4.35 7.47 -16.41
C ARG A 118 3.26 6.50 -16.01
N HIS A 119 2.87 6.45 -14.74
CA HIS A 119 1.78 5.60 -14.29
C HIS A 119 0.86 6.39 -13.36
N VAL A 120 -0.43 6.46 -13.73
CA VAL A 120 -1.45 7.07 -12.87
C VAL A 120 -2.45 6.01 -12.45
N ARG A 121 -2.61 5.86 -11.14
CA ARG A 121 -3.78 5.22 -10.52
C ARG A 121 -4.76 6.30 -10.13
N ASP A 122 -5.98 6.19 -10.62
CA ASP A 122 -7.03 7.13 -10.28
C ASP A 122 -7.68 6.84 -8.91
N THR A 123 -8.04 7.91 -8.21
CA THR A 123 -8.84 7.89 -6.97
C THR A 123 -10.19 8.59 -7.09
N GLY A 124 -10.55 9.10 -8.27
CA GLY A 124 -11.84 9.69 -8.54
C GLY A 124 -12.98 8.69 -8.39
N GLN A 125 -14.17 9.22 -8.14
CA GLN A 125 -15.42 8.45 -8.23
C GLN A 125 -16.02 8.75 -9.60
N PHE A 126 -15.23 8.47 -10.65
CA PHE A 126 -15.37 9.03 -11.98
C PHE A 126 -16.80 9.01 -12.52
N CYS A 127 -17.48 10.16 -12.42
CA CYS A 127 -18.73 10.46 -13.12
C CYS A 127 -18.51 11.26 -14.41
N ASP A 128 -17.28 11.73 -14.66
CA ASP A 128 -16.90 12.44 -15.88
C ASP A 128 -15.44 12.18 -16.31
N LEU A 129 -15.19 12.05 -17.62
CA LEU A 129 -13.88 11.85 -18.25
C LEU A 129 -13.41 13.04 -19.10
N GLU A 130 -14.15 14.16 -19.13
CA GLU A 130 -13.87 15.31 -20.01
C GLU A 130 -12.43 15.82 -19.89
N GLY A 131 -11.97 16.11 -18.67
CA GLY A 131 -10.62 16.62 -18.43
C GLY A 131 -9.51 15.65 -18.88
N VAL A 132 -9.69 14.34 -18.66
CA VAL A 132 -8.74 13.31 -19.12
C VAL A 132 -8.72 13.23 -20.65
N VAL A 133 -9.89 13.27 -21.29
CA VAL A 133 -10.02 13.22 -22.75
C VAL A 133 -9.42 14.48 -23.39
N GLU A 134 -9.58 15.65 -22.79
CA GLU A 134 -8.95 16.90 -23.22
C GLU A 134 -7.42 16.84 -23.05
N ALA A 135 -6.92 16.24 -21.97
CA ALA A 135 -5.49 16.09 -21.71
C ALA A 135 -4.78 15.06 -22.63
N LEU A 136 -5.53 14.16 -23.30
CA LEU A 136 -4.99 13.05 -24.11
C LEU A 136 -3.76 13.39 -24.97
N PRO A 137 -3.72 14.50 -25.73
CA PRO A 137 -2.56 14.84 -26.56
C PRO A 137 -1.22 14.93 -25.81
N HIS A 138 -1.26 15.12 -24.50
CA HIS A 138 -0.10 15.25 -23.63
C HIS A 138 0.18 14.01 -22.76
N LEU A 139 -0.63 12.95 -22.90
CA LEU A 139 -0.52 11.72 -22.10
C LEU A 139 0.29 10.61 -22.79
N GLU A 140 0.98 10.90 -23.90
CA GLU A 140 1.76 9.91 -24.66
C GLU A 140 2.88 9.24 -23.87
N ARG A 141 3.40 9.91 -22.84
CA ARG A 141 4.40 9.34 -21.93
C ARG A 141 3.85 8.31 -20.95
N LEU A 142 2.52 8.24 -20.76
CA LEU A 142 1.92 7.28 -19.86
C LEU A 142 2.13 5.86 -20.38
N THR A 143 2.55 5.01 -19.47
CA THR A 143 2.75 3.57 -19.63
C THR A 143 1.81 2.77 -18.73
N GLY A 144 1.18 3.39 -17.74
CA GLY A 144 0.15 2.76 -16.93
C GLY A 144 -0.99 3.72 -16.63
N LEU A 145 -2.21 3.21 -16.75
CA LEU A 145 -3.41 3.96 -16.42
C LEU A 145 -4.40 3.01 -15.76
N GLU A 146 -4.70 3.27 -14.49
CA GLU A 146 -5.57 2.43 -13.69
C GLU A 146 -6.77 3.22 -13.20
N PHE A 147 -7.96 2.72 -13.49
CA PHE A 147 -9.22 3.24 -13.01
C PHE A 147 -9.85 2.18 -12.11
N TRP A 148 -10.09 2.54 -10.86
CA TRP A 148 -10.51 1.58 -9.83
C TRP A 148 -11.91 1.82 -9.28
N GLY A 149 -12.45 3.02 -9.49
CA GLY A 149 -13.76 3.46 -8.99
C GLY A 149 -14.58 4.17 -10.06
N PHE A 150 -14.87 3.49 -11.16
CA PHE A 150 -15.77 4.06 -12.16
C PHE A 150 -17.21 4.13 -11.66
N TYR A 151 -17.86 5.29 -11.87
CA TYR A 151 -19.27 5.50 -11.51
C TYR A 151 -19.99 6.38 -12.53
N ALA A 152 -20.90 5.84 -13.33
CA ALA A 152 -21.73 6.65 -14.24
C ALA A 152 -21.01 7.31 -15.44
N ILE A 153 -20.16 6.55 -16.14
CA ILE A 153 -19.38 7.03 -17.28
C ILE A 153 -20.21 7.23 -18.57
N ASP A 154 -19.91 8.29 -19.33
CA ASP A 154 -20.32 8.41 -20.74
C ASP A 154 -19.55 7.43 -21.65
N ASP A 155 -20.27 6.44 -22.21
CA ASP A 155 -19.80 5.50 -23.24
C ASP A 155 -18.95 6.19 -24.33
N ARG A 156 -19.31 7.42 -24.74
CA ARG A 156 -18.62 8.17 -25.80
C ARG A 156 -17.23 8.63 -25.37
N LEU A 157 -17.09 9.14 -24.15
CA LEU A 157 -15.81 9.62 -23.64
C LEU A 157 -14.87 8.44 -23.35
N LEU A 158 -15.40 7.35 -22.80
CA LEU A 158 -14.63 6.13 -22.62
C LEU A 158 -14.19 5.55 -23.98
N ALA A 159 -15.06 5.55 -24.99
CA ALA A 159 -14.67 5.13 -26.34
C ALA A 159 -13.54 5.99 -26.91
N LYS A 160 -13.56 7.32 -26.70
CA LYS A 160 -12.46 8.22 -27.11
C LYS A 160 -11.16 7.87 -26.39
N LEU A 161 -11.21 7.67 -25.07
CA LEU A 161 -10.05 7.28 -24.27
C LEU A 161 -9.46 5.94 -24.77
N LEU A 162 -10.29 4.90 -24.86
CA LEU A 162 -9.86 3.55 -25.23
C LEU A 162 -9.40 3.42 -26.68
N ASN A 163 -9.77 4.33 -27.57
CA ASN A 163 -9.33 4.35 -28.97
C ASN A 163 -8.31 5.47 -29.28
N SER A 164 -7.80 6.17 -28.27
CA SER A 164 -6.86 7.27 -28.47
C SER A 164 -5.47 6.80 -28.92
N PRO A 165 -4.89 7.35 -30.00
CA PRO A 165 -3.50 7.08 -30.40
C PRO A 165 -2.48 7.58 -29.38
N HIS A 166 -2.85 8.55 -28.55
CA HIS A 166 -1.96 9.09 -27.52
C HIS A 166 -1.75 8.12 -26.36
N LEU A 167 -2.50 7.02 -26.27
CA LEU A 167 -2.30 5.98 -25.25
C LEU A 167 -1.62 4.73 -25.81
N LYS A 168 -0.92 4.83 -26.95
CA LYS A 168 -0.25 3.70 -27.60
C LYS A 168 0.90 3.10 -26.80
N ASN A 169 1.46 3.86 -25.85
CA ASN A 169 2.60 3.44 -25.02
C ASN A 169 2.16 2.75 -23.72
N LEU A 170 0.84 2.62 -23.48
CA LEU A 170 0.34 1.90 -22.32
C LEU A 170 0.79 0.44 -22.33
N ARG A 171 1.33 0.04 -21.17
CA ARG A 171 1.71 -1.31 -20.77
C ARG A 171 0.74 -1.84 -19.72
N THR A 172 0.20 -0.99 -18.86
CA THR A 172 -0.81 -1.35 -17.86
C THR A 172 -2.11 -0.59 -18.16
N LEU A 173 -3.22 -1.32 -18.24
CA LEU A 173 -4.55 -0.75 -18.29
C LEU A 173 -5.45 -1.52 -17.32
N VAL A 174 -5.93 -0.82 -16.30
CA VAL A 174 -6.91 -1.36 -15.35
C VAL A 174 -8.18 -0.53 -15.48
N LEU A 175 -9.30 -1.22 -15.68
CA LEU A 175 -10.63 -0.64 -15.70
C LEU A 175 -11.47 -1.46 -14.73
N GLN A 176 -11.73 -0.96 -13.53
CA GLN A 176 -12.53 -1.62 -12.49
C GLN A 176 -13.68 -0.68 -12.04
N HIS A 177 -14.84 -1.27 -11.79
CA HIS A 177 -16.04 -0.56 -11.38
C HIS A 177 -16.42 -0.93 -9.95
N ASP A 178 -17.08 -0.01 -9.25
CA ASP A 178 -17.61 -0.29 -7.92
C ASP A 178 -18.93 -1.08 -8.01
N ARG A 179 -19.53 -1.45 -6.87
CA ARG A 179 -20.79 -2.23 -6.88
C ARG A 179 -22.03 -1.37 -7.21
N ASN A 180 -21.91 -0.08 -7.48
CA ASN A 180 -23.03 0.88 -7.46
C ASN A 180 -23.18 1.75 -8.72
N GLY A 181 -22.18 1.87 -9.59
CA GLY A 181 -22.25 2.74 -10.79
C GLY A 181 -23.04 2.21 -12.00
N ASN A 182 -23.11 3.01 -13.07
CA ASN A 182 -23.76 2.62 -14.33
C ASN A 182 -22.88 1.72 -15.21
N LEU A 183 -23.56 0.75 -15.82
CA LEU A 183 -22.97 -0.23 -16.73
C LEU A 183 -22.50 0.41 -18.05
N VAL A 184 -21.20 0.26 -18.38
CA VAL A 184 -20.67 0.58 -19.71
C VAL A 184 -21.13 -0.48 -20.70
N LYS A 185 -21.50 -0.06 -21.93
CA LYS A 185 -21.85 -1.03 -22.97
C LYS A 185 -20.63 -1.85 -23.39
N ASN A 186 -20.77 -3.18 -23.38
CA ASN A 186 -19.71 -4.10 -23.83
C ASN A 186 -19.12 -3.74 -25.20
N LYS A 187 -19.91 -3.16 -26.12
CA LYS A 187 -19.44 -2.71 -27.43
C LYS A 187 -18.26 -1.73 -27.32
N VAL A 188 -18.33 -0.76 -26.38
CA VAL A 188 -17.26 0.23 -26.15
C VAL A 188 -15.97 -0.46 -25.72
N LEU A 189 -16.06 -1.39 -24.77
CA LEU A 189 -14.92 -2.14 -24.26
C LEU A 189 -14.33 -3.08 -25.33
N VAL A 190 -15.18 -3.77 -26.09
CA VAL A 190 -14.77 -4.64 -27.19
C VAL A 190 -14.02 -3.85 -28.27
N GLU A 191 -14.56 -2.69 -28.70
CA GLU A 191 -13.88 -1.81 -29.67
C GLU A 191 -12.53 -1.34 -29.13
N GLY A 192 -12.49 -0.90 -27.86
CA GLY A 192 -11.25 -0.48 -27.20
C GLY A 192 -10.18 -1.56 -27.12
N LEU A 193 -10.56 -2.81 -26.81
CA LEU A 193 -9.65 -3.96 -26.74
C LEU A 193 -9.15 -4.41 -28.13
N LEU A 194 -9.90 -4.10 -29.18
CA LEU A 194 -9.52 -4.33 -30.57
C LEU A 194 -8.80 -3.12 -31.21
N SER A 195 -8.51 -2.08 -30.43
CA SER A 195 -7.79 -0.90 -30.92
C SER A 195 -6.34 -1.23 -31.24
N PRO A 196 -5.80 -0.75 -32.39
CA PRO A 196 -4.40 -0.96 -32.76
C PRO A 196 -3.41 -0.30 -31.79
N TYR A 197 -3.87 0.64 -30.97
CA TYR A 197 -3.06 1.34 -29.97
C TYR A 197 -2.88 0.54 -28.66
N ARG A 198 -3.28 -0.73 -28.63
CA ARG A 198 -3.14 -1.61 -27.45
C ARG A 198 -1.97 -2.60 -27.56
N GLY A 199 -1.21 -2.54 -28.65
CA GLY A 199 -0.08 -3.44 -28.97
C GLY A 199 0.98 -3.58 -27.88
N ASN A 200 1.14 -2.57 -27.01
CA ASN A 200 2.15 -2.55 -25.96
C ASN A 200 1.64 -3.04 -24.59
N LEU A 201 0.36 -3.39 -24.46
CA LEU A 201 -0.21 -3.85 -23.20
C LEU A 201 0.44 -5.15 -22.74
N ARG A 202 0.82 -5.15 -21.46
CA ARG A 202 1.42 -6.25 -20.70
C ARG A 202 0.56 -6.64 -19.51
N GLU A 203 -0.20 -5.70 -18.94
CA GLU A 203 -1.06 -5.92 -17.79
C GLU A 203 -2.45 -5.38 -18.10
N LEU A 204 -3.46 -6.23 -17.92
CA LEU A 204 -4.85 -5.90 -18.24
C LEU A 204 -5.79 -6.42 -17.17
N ALA A 205 -6.66 -5.52 -16.71
CA ALA A 205 -7.83 -5.86 -15.91
C ALA A 205 -9.02 -5.08 -16.45
N VAL A 206 -10.13 -5.77 -16.74
CA VAL A 206 -11.37 -5.12 -17.20
C VAL A 206 -12.54 -5.74 -16.44
N ASN A 207 -13.11 -4.98 -15.53
CA ASN A 207 -14.23 -5.38 -14.68
C ASN A 207 -15.16 -4.16 -14.53
N VAL A 208 -15.54 -3.60 -15.69
CA VAL A 208 -16.34 -2.37 -15.85
C VAL A 208 -17.48 -2.60 -16.82
N ASP A 209 -18.10 -3.77 -16.76
CA ASP A 209 -19.09 -4.14 -17.76
C ASP A 209 -20.51 -4.29 -17.20
N GLY A 210 -21.43 -4.73 -18.06
CA GLY A 210 -22.83 -4.92 -17.75
C GLY A 210 -23.16 -5.91 -16.63
N VAL A 211 -22.17 -6.52 -15.98
CA VAL A 211 -22.36 -7.58 -15.00
C VAL A 211 -21.63 -7.22 -13.71
N TRP A 212 -22.30 -7.40 -12.58
CA TRP A 212 -21.75 -7.19 -11.23
C TRP A 212 -20.60 -8.16 -10.85
N ARG A 213 -19.99 -8.86 -11.82
CA ARG A 213 -19.08 -10.01 -11.65
C ARG A 213 -18.13 -10.14 -12.85
N GLY A 214 -16.89 -9.67 -12.71
CA GLY A 214 -15.81 -9.89 -13.69
C GLY A 214 -16.15 -9.47 -15.13
N PRO A 215 -15.20 -9.59 -16.08
CA PRO A 215 -15.50 -9.41 -17.49
C PRO A 215 -16.46 -10.48 -18.03
N SER A 216 -17.48 -10.04 -18.77
CA SER A 216 -18.47 -10.88 -19.43
C SER A 216 -17.86 -11.73 -20.55
N PRO A 217 -18.53 -12.83 -20.94
CA PRO A 217 -18.04 -13.70 -22.01
C PRO A 217 -17.72 -12.98 -23.33
N LYS A 218 -18.48 -11.92 -23.66
CA LYS A 218 -18.22 -11.11 -24.87
C LYS A 218 -16.88 -10.37 -24.79
N ILE A 219 -16.55 -9.84 -23.62
CA ILE A 219 -15.30 -9.12 -23.39
C ILE A 219 -14.13 -10.10 -23.38
N LEU A 220 -14.26 -11.21 -22.66
CA LEU A 220 -13.26 -12.28 -22.62
C LEU A 220 -12.92 -12.80 -24.02
N LEU A 221 -13.94 -13.00 -24.85
CA LEU A 221 -13.76 -13.41 -26.25
C LEU A 221 -13.06 -12.33 -27.09
N ALA A 222 -13.37 -11.06 -26.87
CA ALA A 222 -12.69 -9.95 -27.55
C ALA A 222 -11.22 -9.86 -27.14
N MET A 223 -10.91 -10.04 -25.85
CA MET A 223 -9.53 -10.11 -25.38
C MET A 223 -8.78 -11.27 -26.06
N ALA A 224 -9.38 -12.46 -26.10
CA ALA A 224 -8.79 -13.65 -26.70
C ALA A 224 -8.55 -13.54 -28.22
N ARG A 225 -9.38 -12.75 -28.91
CA ARG A 225 -9.29 -12.57 -30.37
C ARG A 225 -8.50 -11.34 -30.79
N SER A 226 -8.11 -10.48 -29.85
CA SER A 226 -7.41 -9.25 -30.19
C SER A 226 -5.98 -9.54 -30.63
N PRO A 227 -5.58 -9.18 -31.88
CA PRO A 227 -4.20 -9.32 -32.31
C PRO A 227 -3.27 -8.33 -31.59
N TYR A 228 -3.84 -7.30 -30.95
CA TYR A 228 -3.09 -6.24 -30.29
C TYR A 228 -2.78 -6.55 -28.83
N LEU A 229 -3.25 -7.67 -28.28
CA LEU A 229 -2.96 -8.09 -26.91
C LEU A 229 -1.90 -9.20 -26.83
N ALA A 230 -1.19 -9.50 -27.92
CA ALA A 230 -0.17 -10.56 -27.99
C ALA A 230 0.98 -10.41 -26.97
N ASN A 231 1.21 -9.20 -26.44
CA ASN A 231 2.25 -8.93 -25.46
C ASN A 231 1.79 -9.08 -23.99
N LEU A 232 0.55 -9.51 -23.75
CA LEU A 232 0.00 -9.61 -22.40
C LEU A 232 0.79 -10.63 -21.55
N ARG A 233 1.10 -10.22 -20.32
CA ARG A 233 1.84 -10.97 -19.31
C ARG A 233 1.03 -11.19 -18.05
N LYS A 234 0.21 -10.21 -17.65
CA LYS A 234 -0.66 -10.27 -16.48
C LYS A 234 -2.10 -10.01 -16.87
N LEU A 235 -2.99 -10.89 -16.42
CA LEU A 235 -4.42 -10.79 -16.71
C LEU A 235 -5.22 -10.99 -15.43
N ASN A 236 -6.16 -10.09 -15.18
CA ASN A 236 -7.12 -10.24 -14.09
C ASN A 236 -8.46 -10.75 -14.64
N LEU A 237 -8.83 -11.98 -14.25
CA LEU A 237 -10.12 -12.61 -14.51
C LEU A 237 -10.87 -12.93 -13.20
N SER A 238 -10.57 -12.20 -12.12
CA SER A 238 -11.21 -12.41 -10.83
C SER A 238 -12.73 -12.23 -10.93
N HIS A 239 -13.46 -12.98 -10.11
CA HIS A 239 -14.93 -12.99 -10.07
C HIS A 239 -15.62 -13.25 -11.41
N THR A 240 -14.91 -13.75 -12.42
CA THR A 240 -15.51 -14.09 -13.72
C THR A 240 -16.34 -15.36 -13.64
N ILE A 241 -17.30 -15.47 -14.58
CA ILE A 241 -18.00 -16.72 -14.85
C ILE A 241 -17.43 -17.27 -16.15
N LEU A 242 -16.69 -18.36 -16.05
CA LEU A 242 -16.12 -19.06 -17.19
C LEU A 242 -16.97 -20.28 -17.56
N THR A 243 -16.97 -20.62 -18.84
CA THR A 243 -17.48 -21.89 -19.37
C THR A 243 -16.30 -22.70 -19.91
N GLY A 244 -16.43 -24.02 -20.03
CA GLY A 244 -15.35 -24.86 -20.59
C GLY A 244 -14.93 -24.43 -21.99
N ASP A 245 -15.88 -24.07 -22.85
CA ASP A 245 -15.58 -23.51 -24.19
C ASP A 245 -14.72 -22.25 -24.11
N LEU A 246 -15.01 -21.38 -23.15
CA LEU A 246 -14.26 -20.15 -22.97
C LEU A 246 -12.86 -20.43 -22.40
N VAL A 247 -12.73 -21.33 -21.42
CA VAL A 247 -11.42 -21.76 -20.89
C VAL A 247 -10.52 -22.28 -22.01
N ARG A 248 -11.04 -23.16 -22.88
CA ARG A 248 -10.31 -23.66 -24.06
C ARG A 248 -9.97 -22.55 -25.04
N THR A 249 -10.90 -21.64 -25.30
CA THR A 249 -10.67 -20.49 -26.19
C THR A 249 -9.58 -19.57 -25.66
N LEU A 250 -9.59 -19.28 -24.36
CA LEU A 250 -8.53 -18.52 -23.69
C LEU A 250 -7.20 -19.27 -23.78
N GLY A 251 -7.18 -20.59 -23.56
CA GLY A 251 -5.96 -21.39 -23.62
C GLY A 251 -5.32 -21.49 -25.01
N GLN A 252 -6.11 -21.34 -26.08
CA GLN A 252 -5.63 -21.37 -27.47
C GLN A 252 -5.36 -19.97 -28.06
N SER A 253 -5.65 -18.93 -27.29
CA SER A 253 -5.54 -17.54 -27.72
C SER A 253 -4.09 -17.11 -27.93
N PRO A 254 -3.72 -16.56 -29.10
CA PRO A 254 -2.42 -15.91 -29.29
C PRO A 254 -2.19 -14.73 -28.33
N ALA A 255 -3.26 -14.06 -27.89
CA ALA A 255 -3.16 -12.94 -26.94
C ALA A 255 -2.61 -13.35 -25.57
N PHE A 256 -2.73 -14.62 -25.20
CA PHE A 256 -2.31 -15.13 -23.89
C PHE A 256 -1.14 -16.12 -23.98
N ALA A 257 -0.51 -16.22 -25.15
CA ALA A 257 0.60 -17.14 -25.39
C ALA A 257 1.78 -16.93 -24.43
N HIS A 258 1.94 -15.70 -23.92
CA HIS A 258 3.00 -15.29 -23.02
C HIS A 258 2.49 -14.90 -21.63
N LEU A 259 1.30 -15.35 -21.23
CA LEU A 259 0.76 -15.03 -19.92
C LEU A 259 1.63 -15.67 -18.82
N GLU A 260 2.06 -14.86 -17.86
CA GLU A 260 2.93 -15.22 -16.74
C GLU A 260 2.21 -15.10 -15.40
N ALA A 261 1.21 -14.22 -15.29
CA ALA A 261 0.41 -14.04 -14.09
C ALA A 261 -1.09 -14.02 -14.41
N LEU A 262 -1.87 -14.78 -13.65
CA LEU A 262 -3.33 -14.83 -13.81
C LEU A 262 -4.01 -14.68 -12.46
N ASP A 263 -5.05 -13.86 -12.40
CA ASP A 263 -5.93 -13.75 -11.24
C ASP A 263 -7.27 -14.46 -11.53
N LEU A 264 -7.58 -15.50 -10.76
CA LEU A 264 -8.87 -16.20 -10.73
C LEU A 264 -9.52 -16.10 -9.34
N GLY A 265 -9.09 -15.14 -8.51
CA GLY A 265 -9.62 -14.93 -7.17
C GLY A 265 -11.14 -14.72 -7.19
N GLY A 266 -11.83 -15.29 -6.21
CA GLY A 266 -13.28 -15.18 -6.09
C GLY A 266 -14.09 -15.84 -7.22
N CYS A 267 -13.46 -16.60 -8.13
CA CYS A 267 -14.15 -17.38 -9.14
C CYS A 267 -14.87 -18.59 -8.52
N ARG A 268 -16.08 -18.86 -9.00
CA ARG A 268 -16.96 -19.89 -8.44
C ARG A 268 -17.38 -20.85 -9.56
N PHE A 269 -16.65 -21.96 -9.67
CA PHE A 269 -16.82 -22.93 -10.77
C PHE A 269 -17.28 -24.30 -10.28
N SER A 270 -17.88 -25.08 -11.17
CA SER A 270 -18.17 -26.48 -10.85
C SER A 270 -16.85 -27.26 -10.72
N PRO A 271 -16.82 -28.38 -9.97
CA PRO A 271 -15.66 -29.25 -9.92
C PRO A 271 -15.15 -29.66 -11.31
N GLN A 272 -16.05 -29.96 -12.25
CA GLN A 272 -15.67 -30.36 -13.61
C GLN A 272 -14.91 -29.25 -14.35
N LEU A 273 -15.30 -27.99 -14.14
CA LEU A 273 -14.62 -26.86 -14.76
C LEU A 273 -13.28 -26.57 -14.08
N TRP A 274 -13.17 -26.73 -12.77
CA TRP A 274 -11.87 -26.65 -12.09
C TRP A 274 -10.90 -27.74 -12.54
N ASP A 275 -11.40 -28.96 -12.74
CA ASP A 275 -10.60 -30.05 -13.31
C ASP A 275 -10.13 -29.75 -14.75
N GLU A 276 -10.94 -29.02 -15.52
CA GLU A 276 -10.59 -28.57 -16.86
C GLU A 276 -9.52 -27.49 -16.80
N VAL A 277 -9.74 -26.43 -16.01
CA VAL A 277 -8.75 -25.35 -15.79
C VAL A 277 -7.43 -25.92 -15.33
N LEU A 278 -7.44 -26.81 -14.33
CA LEU A 278 -6.24 -27.45 -13.81
C LEU A 278 -5.49 -28.16 -14.93
N ARG A 279 -6.18 -28.83 -15.89
CA ARG A 279 -5.56 -29.58 -16.99
C ARG A 279 -5.04 -28.74 -18.15
N GLU A 280 -5.35 -27.46 -18.21
CA GLU A 280 -4.93 -26.59 -19.31
C GLU A 280 -3.41 -26.48 -19.48
N THR A 281 -2.97 -26.29 -20.73
CA THR A 281 -1.55 -26.27 -21.08
C THR A 281 -0.83 -24.97 -20.74
N TRP A 282 -1.60 -23.91 -20.42
CA TRP A 282 -1.06 -22.63 -19.98
C TRP A 282 -0.79 -22.57 -18.48
N VAL A 283 -1.44 -23.39 -17.66
CA VAL A 283 -1.24 -23.40 -16.18
C VAL A 283 0.24 -23.56 -15.80
N PRO A 284 1.00 -24.51 -16.39
CA PRO A 284 2.41 -24.69 -16.04
C PRO A 284 3.34 -23.55 -16.45
N ARG A 285 2.86 -22.61 -17.29
CA ARG A 285 3.64 -21.46 -17.75
C ARG A 285 3.53 -20.27 -16.80
N LEU A 286 2.58 -20.31 -15.87
CA LEU A 286 2.36 -19.23 -14.94
C LEU A 286 3.45 -19.20 -13.88
N ASN A 287 4.04 -18.03 -13.72
CA ASN A 287 4.91 -17.69 -12.59
C ASN A 287 4.08 -17.40 -11.34
N TRP A 288 2.85 -16.91 -11.52
CA TRP A 288 1.96 -16.54 -10.43
C TRP A 288 0.50 -16.80 -10.79
N LEU A 289 -0.24 -17.44 -9.89
CA LEU A 289 -1.68 -17.67 -10.02
C LEU A 289 -2.36 -17.31 -8.70
N ARG A 290 -3.42 -16.52 -8.76
CA ARG A 290 -4.22 -16.20 -7.58
C ARG A 290 -5.55 -16.93 -7.56
N LEU A 291 -5.83 -17.57 -6.43
CA LEU A 291 -7.01 -18.40 -6.16
C LEU A 291 -7.67 -18.08 -4.81
N SER A 292 -7.28 -16.98 -4.15
CA SER A 292 -7.94 -16.54 -2.92
C SER A 292 -9.46 -16.42 -3.10
N ARG A 293 -10.25 -16.93 -2.15
CA ARG A 293 -11.72 -16.98 -2.20
C ARG A 293 -12.29 -17.69 -3.45
N ALA A 294 -11.48 -18.39 -4.24
CA ALA A 294 -11.97 -19.25 -5.30
C ALA A 294 -12.70 -20.43 -4.66
N ALA A 295 -13.78 -20.90 -5.27
CA ALA A 295 -14.62 -21.92 -4.67
C ALA A 295 -15.23 -22.88 -5.68
N THR A 296 -15.60 -24.06 -5.18
CA THR A 296 -16.42 -25.01 -5.93
C THR A 296 -17.90 -24.74 -5.69
N VAL A 297 -18.73 -24.92 -6.72
CA VAL A 297 -20.20 -24.78 -6.60
C VAL A 297 -20.94 -26.04 -7.03
N ASN A 298 -22.12 -26.25 -6.46
CA ASN A 298 -23.04 -27.30 -6.88
C ASN A 298 -23.83 -26.90 -8.15
N ALA A 299 -24.69 -27.80 -8.63
CA ALA A 299 -25.51 -27.57 -9.83
C ALA A 299 -26.46 -26.36 -9.71
N GLN A 300 -26.76 -25.92 -8.49
CA GLN A 300 -27.59 -24.75 -8.18
C GLN A 300 -26.76 -23.47 -7.98
N GLY A 301 -25.43 -23.54 -8.08
CA GLY A 301 -24.53 -22.39 -7.92
C GLY A 301 -24.23 -22.01 -6.47
N PHE A 302 -24.59 -22.83 -5.48
CA PHE A 302 -24.21 -22.63 -4.09
C PHE A 302 -22.78 -23.10 -3.86
N THR A 303 -22.01 -22.34 -3.07
CA THR A 303 -20.65 -22.71 -2.69
C THR A 303 -20.70 -24.00 -1.89
N ILE A 304 -19.88 -24.97 -2.29
CA ILE A 304 -19.68 -26.21 -1.56
C ILE A 304 -18.53 -26.00 -0.58
N ASP A 305 -17.36 -25.65 -1.11
CA ASP A 305 -16.14 -25.45 -0.33
C ASP A 305 -15.18 -24.48 -1.05
N GLU A 306 -14.30 -23.84 -0.29
CA GLU A 306 -13.21 -23.05 -0.86
C GLU A 306 -12.17 -23.95 -1.52
N LEU A 307 -11.60 -23.47 -2.61
CA LEU A 307 -10.66 -24.26 -3.40
C LEU A 307 -9.37 -24.58 -2.63
N LYS A 308 -9.00 -23.73 -1.67
CA LYS A 308 -7.81 -23.88 -0.82
C LYS A 308 -7.93 -25.01 0.20
N ASP A 309 -9.15 -25.39 0.55
CA ASP A 309 -9.46 -26.43 1.54
C ASP A 309 -9.62 -27.82 0.89
N ILE A 310 -9.78 -27.87 -0.43
CA ILE A 310 -9.84 -29.10 -1.19
C ILE A 310 -8.43 -29.55 -1.59
N SER A 311 -7.92 -30.58 -0.89
CA SER A 311 -6.55 -31.08 -1.04
C SER A 311 -6.12 -31.38 -2.49
N THR A 312 -7.02 -31.92 -3.31
CA THR A 312 -6.76 -32.20 -4.73
C THR A 312 -6.41 -30.94 -5.53
N TYR A 313 -7.13 -29.83 -5.31
CA TYR A 313 -6.86 -28.58 -6.03
C TYR A 313 -5.68 -27.83 -5.43
N ARG A 314 -5.59 -27.78 -4.09
CA ARG A 314 -4.44 -27.18 -3.38
C ARG A 314 -3.13 -27.74 -3.92
N SER A 315 -2.95 -29.07 -3.79
CA SER A 315 -1.75 -29.75 -4.27
C SER A 315 -1.60 -29.70 -5.80
N GLY A 316 -2.71 -29.82 -6.55
CA GLY A 316 -2.68 -29.80 -8.01
C GLY A 316 -2.16 -28.49 -8.60
N PHE A 317 -2.59 -27.34 -8.07
CA PHE A 317 -2.10 -26.04 -8.53
C PHE A 317 -0.70 -25.74 -8.00
N ASP A 318 -0.41 -26.02 -6.72
CA ASP A 318 0.91 -25.78 -6.12
C ASP A 318 2.04 -26.55 -6.83
N GLN A 319 1.74 -27.73 -7.37
CA GLN A 319 2.72 -28.52 -8.15
C GLN A 319 2.96 -28.00 -9.56
N ARG A 320 2.04 -27.21 -10.11
CA ARG A 320 2.05 -26.84 -11.52
C ARG A 320 2.35 -25.37 -11.74
N VAL A 321 2.03 -24.50 -10.80
CA VAL A 321 2.32 -23.07 -10.88
C VAL A 321 3.46 -22.76 -9.94
N ARG A 322 4.37 -21.88 -10.35
CA ARG A 322 5.54 -21.53 -9.54
C ARG A 322 5.17 -20.91 -8.18
N VAL A 323 4.17 -20.04 -8.15
CA VAL A 323 3.63 -19.42 -6.93
C VAL A 323 2.11 -19.40 -7.05
N VAL A 324 1.42 -19.99 -6.08
CA VAL A 324 -0.03 -19.89 -5.95
C VAL A 324 -0.37 -19.07 -4.73
N ASP A 325 -1.17 -18.03 -4.95
CA ASP A 325 -1.67 -17.14 -3.90
C ASP A 325 -3.07 -17.58 -3.46
N TRP A 326 -3.12 -18.21 -2.29
CA TRP A 326 -4.33 -18.76 -1.69
C TRP A 326 -4.99 -17.84 -0.65
N GLU A 327 -4.21 -16.98 -0.02
CA GLU A 327 -4.63 -16.27 1.20
C GLU A 327 -4.82 -14.78 0.96
N THR A 328 -4.14 -14.18 -0.03
CA THR A 328 -4.17 -12.73 -0.19
C THR A 328 -5.54 -12.31 -0.71
N GLU A 329 -6.32 -11.66 0.14
CA GLU A 329 -7.56 -11.00 -0.24
C GLU A 329 -7.26 -9.75 -1.06
N PHE A 330 -6.99 -9.94 -2.36
CA PHE A 330 -6.96 -8.93 -3.43
C PHE A 330 -5.67 -8.06 -3.38
N ILE A 331 -4.93 -7.79 -4.46
CA ILE A 331 -5.20 -6.85 -5.57
C ILE A 331 -6.42 -5.93 -5.39
N ASP A 332 -6.77 -5.58 -4.15
CA ASP A 332 -7.84 -4.64 -3.84
C ASP A 332 -7.50 -3.30 -4.49
N PRO A 333 -8.41 -2.66 -5.26
CA PRO A 333 -8.29 -1.22 -5.51
C PRO A 333 -7.88 -0.41 -4.27
N PHE A 334 -8.20 -0.91 -3.08
CA PHE A 334 -7.96 -0.30 -1.79
C PHE A 334 -6.84 -0.96 -0.95
N SER A 335 -6.12 -1.97 -1.46
CA SER A 335 -5.00 -2.66 -0.77
C SER A 335 -3.72 -2.58 -1.59
N ARG A 336 -2.66 -2.10 -0.94
CA ARG A 336 -1.35 -1.77 -1.52
C ARG A 336 -0.51 -2.99 -1.95
N ASN A 337 -1.08 -4.19 -1.98
CA ASN A 337 -0.39 -5.41 -2.37
C ASN A 337 -0.65 -5.81 -3.84
N THR A 338 -0.53 -4.81 -4.72
CA THR A 338 -0.25 -5.01 -6.15
C THR A 338 1.25 -4.79 -6.40
N ASN A 339 1.71 -4.79 -7.65
CA ASN A 339 3.07 -4.32 -8.02
C ASN A 339 3.31 -2.82 -7.73
N TRP A 340 2.52 -2.24 -6.81
CA TRP A 340 2.44 -0.86 -6.41
C TRP A 340 2.65 -0.78 -4.89
N GLN A 341 3.91 -0.93 -4.48
CA GLN A 341 4.33 -0.72 -3.09
C GLN A 341 4.87 0.70 -2.98
N GLY A 342 3.96 1.68 -2.89
CA GLY A 342 4.29 3.10 -2.80
C GLY A 342 4.28 3.66 -1.37
N LEU A 343 4.81 4.88 -1.24
CA LEU A 343 4.68 5.71 -0.05
C LEU A 343 3.33 6.46 -0.11
N THR A 344 2.61 6.56 1.01
CA THR A 344 1.31 7.28 1.08
C THR A 344 1.28 8.40 2.14
N TRP A 345 0.65 9.53 1.87
CA TRP A 345 0.61 10.63 2.87
C TRP A 345 -0.01 10.21 4.21
N ASN A 346 -0.94 9.26 4.20
CA ASN A 346 -1.50 8.69 5.44
C ASN A 346 -0.45 7.89 6.23
N ASP A 347 0.38 7.09 5.54
CA ASP A 347 1.48 6.38 6.17
C ASP A 347 2.54 7.33 6.70
N ARG A 348 2.81 8.45 6.02
CA ARG A 348 3.75 9.47 6.52
C ARG A 348 3.43 9.86 7.96
N GLN A 349 2.16 10.11 8.25
CA GLN A 349 1.72 10.52 9.59
C GLN A 349 1.91 9.40 10.62
N ARG A 350 1.67 8.15 10.22
CA ARG A 350 1.73 6.98 11.11
C ARG A 350 3.12 6.37 11.20
N HIS A 351 4.01 6.65 10.25
CA HIS A 351 5.32 6.01 10.14
C HIS A 351 6.20 6.30 11.37
N PRO A 352 6.36 7.56 11.82
CA PRO A 352 7.08 7.81 13.06
C PRO A 352 6.42 7.14 14.26
N LEU A 353 5.11 6.93 14.30
CA LEU A 353 4.51 6.20 15.42
C LEU A 353 4.90 4.71 15.38
N ARG A 354 4.83 4.07 14.21
CA ARG A 354 5.24 2.66 14.03
C ARG A 354 6.72 2.43 14.30
N ALA A 355 7.59 3.38 13.92
CA ALA A 355 9.03 3.29 14.12
C ALA A 355 9.44 3.19 15.61
N MET A 356 8.57 3.59 16.56
CA MET A 356 8.82 3.40 17.99
C MET A 356 9.00 1.92 18.37
N ASN A 357 8.32 1.01 17.65
CA ASN A 357 8.33 -0.42 17.94
C ASN A 357 9.75 -1.01 17.92
N HIS A 358 10.62 -0.53 17.04
CA HIS A 358 12.02 -0.96 16.99
C HIS A 358 12.75 -0.71 18.31
N TRP A 359 12.63 0.50 18.85
CA TRP A 359 13.25 0.89 20.12
C TRP A 359 12.66 0.14 21.31
N VAL A 360 11.33 -0.01 21.32
CA VAL A 360 10.60 -0.76 22.34
C VAL A 360 11.07 -2.22 22.38
N GLN A 361 11.20 -2.88 21.23
CA GLN A 361 11.67 -4.26 21.13
C GLN A 361 13.14 -4.40 21.54
N ALA A 362 13.98 -3.40 21.23
CA ALA A 362 15.37 -3.35 21.67
C ALA A 362 15.52 -3.06 23.17
N GLY A 363 14.45 -2.59 23.84
CA GLY A 363 14.51 -2.10 25.22
C GLY A 363 15.30 -0.80 25.38
N ASP A 364 15.58 -0.07 24.29
CA ASP A 364 16.33 1.18 24.29
C ASP A 364 15.39 2.38 24.41
N TYR A 365 14.94 2.63 25.63
CA TYR A 365 14.01 3.72 25.94
C TYR A 365 14.68 5.10 25.97
N ALA A 366 16.00 5.17 26.20
CA ALA A 366 16.74 6.43 26.14
C ALA A 366 16.93 6.87 24.68
N GLY A 367 17.33 5.94 23.80
CA GLY A 367 17.41 6.19 22.36
C GLY A 367 16.07 6.56 21.75
N LEU A 368 14.97 5.92 22.20
CA LEU A 368 13.60 6.31 21.85
C LEU A 368 13.32 7.77 22.21
N GLU A 369 13.54 8.19 23.46
CA GLU A 369 13.27 9.57 23.88
C GLU A 369 14.13 10.58 23.11
N ASP A 370 15.43 10.31 22.93
CA ASP A 370 16.35 11.20 22.21
C ASP A 370 15.99 11.36 20.73
N GLN A 371 15.58 10.28 20.05
CA GLN A 371 15.18 10.34 18.65
C GLN A 371 13.94 11.21 18.46
N TYR A 372 12.93 11.05 19.31
CA TYR A 372 11.68 11.80 19.18
C TYR A 372 11.79 13.23 19.73
N ARG A 373 12.74 13.48 20.63
CA ARG A 373 13.14 14.83 21.04
C ARG A 373 13.70 15.62 19.87
N ARG A 374 14.63 15.02 19.09
CA ARG A 374 15.17 15.63 17.86
C ARG A 374 14.06 15.85 16.83
N LEU A 375 13.23 14.84 16.58
CA LEU A 375 12.11 14.94 15.65
C LEU A 375 11.13 16.06 16.03
N CYS A 376 10.81 16.20 17.32
CA CYS A 376 9.97 17.31 17.80
C CYS A 376 10.63 18.67 17.59
N GLN A 377 11.95 18.77 17.79
CA GLN A 377 12.67 20.00 17.53
C GLN A 377 12.65 20.38 16.04
N ASP A 378 12.81 19.41 15.15
CA ASP A 378 12.80 19.65 13.70
C ASP A 378 11.41 20.04 13.20
N LEU A 379 10.35 19.44 13.76
CA LEU A 379 8.97 19.65 13.30
C LEU A 379 8.25 20.81 13.99
N ALA A 380 8.57 21.13 15.25
CA ALA A 380 7.85 22.11 16.07
C ALA A 380 8.77 23.15 16.75
N GLY A 381 10.08 23.05 16.57
CA GLY A 381 11.04 24.03 17.10
C GLY A 381 11.47 23.79 18.54
N ALA A 382 12.51 24.53 18.95
CA ALA A 382 13.17 24.32 20.23
C ALA A 382 12.32 24.70 21.44
N GLU A 383 11.40 25.66 21.32
CA GLU A 383 10.54 26.13 22.42
C GLU A 383 9.52 25.05 22.81
N VAL A 384 8.78 24.51 21.83
CA VAL A 384 7.81 23.42 22.06
C VAL A 384 8.49 22.17 22.61
N ARG A 385 9.66 21.82 22.08
CA ARG A 385 10.45 20.71 22.61
C ARG A 385 10.89 20.96 24.07
N ALA A 386 11.28 22.19 24.44
CA ALA A 386 11.64 22.53 25.82
C ALA A 386 10.45 22.41 26.78
N GLU A 387 9.26 22.81 26.33
CA GLU A 387 8.02 22.64 27.09
C GLU A 387 7.79 21.16 27.42
N ILE A 388 7.93 20.28 26.42
CA ILE A 388 7.75 18.84 26.59
C ILE A 388 8.82 18.24 27.49
N ASP A 389 10.07 18.72 27.40
CA ASP A 389 11.17 18.27 28.27
C ASP A 389 10.87 18.52 29.76
N CYS A 390 10.16 19.60 30.09
CA CYS A 390 9.79 19.99 31.44
C CYS A 390 8.55 19.26 32.01
N LEU A 391 7.90 18.38 31.24
CA LEU A 391 6.74 17.62 31.73
C LEU A 391 7.15 16.64 32.84
N PRO A 392 6.32 16.46 33.89
CA PRO A 392 6.63 15.67 35.09
C PRO A 392 6.49 14.16 34.85
N PHE A 393 7.25 13.62 33.89
CA PHE A 393 7.21 12.18 33.57
C PHE A 393 7.76 11.30 34.69
N GLU A 394 8.60 11.82 35.58
CA GLU A 394 9.07 11.11 36.76
C GLU A 394 7.90 10.77 37.69
N GLU A 395 7.03 11.74 37.98
CA GLU A 395 5.82 11.55 38.81
C GLU A 395 4.84 10.60 38.11
N TYR A 396 4.68 10.73 36.79
CA TYR A 396 3.85 9.84 36.00
C TYR A 396 4.39 8.40 35.97
N GLU A 397 5.71 8.21 35.90
CA GLU A 397 6.35 6.89 35.95
C GLU A 397 6.11 6.22 37.32
N GLU A 398 6.19 6.97 38.42
CA GLU A 398 5.84 6.44 39.75
C GLU A 398 4.39 5.97 39.82
N ALA A 399 3.47 6.76 39.26
CA ALA A 399 2.05 6.41 39.20
C ALA A 399 1.81 5.15 38.34
N LEU A 400 2.48 5.03 37.18
CA LEU A 400 2.46 3.83 36.35
C LEU A 400 2.95 2.61 37.11
N GLN A 401 4.05 2.73 37.87
CA GLN A 401 4.58 1.63 38.69
C GLN A 401 3.61 1.17 39.77
N ILE A 402 2.89 2.09 40.41
CA ILE A 402 1.88 1.74 41.42
C ILE A 402 0.70 0.99 40.76
N ALA A 403 0.21 1.47 39.63
CA ALA A 403 -0.88 0.84 38.89
C ALA A 403 -0.47 -0.52 38.32
N PHE A 404 0.74 -0.65 37.77
CA PHE A 404 1.24 -1.90 37.22
C PHE A 404 1.41 -2.98 38.30
N ARG A 405 1.91 -2.62 39.49
CA ARG A 405 1.95 -3.54 40.64
C ARG A 405 0.56 -4.07 41.02
N LYS A 406 -0.47 -3.23 40.96
CA LYS A 406 -1.86 -3.67 41.17
C LYS A 406 -2.33 -4.62 40.06
N ALA A 407 -2.00 -4.33 38.80
CA ALA A 407 -2.33 -5.21 37.67
C ALA A 407 -1.68 -6.60 37.82
N LEU A 408 -0.39 -6.66 38.16
CA LEU A 408 0.32 -7.92 38.44
C LEU A 408 -0.30 -8.70 39.59
N ALA A 409 -0.76 -8.02 40.65
CA ALA A 409 -1.43 -8.67 41.78
C ALA A 409 -2.81 -9.24 41.44
N VAL A 410 -3.45 -8.74 40.38
CA VAL A 410 -4.75 -9.22 39.88
C VAL A 410 -4.59 -10.32 38.84
N LEU A 411 -3.49 -10.32 38.08
CA LEU A 411 -3.18 -11.25 37.00
C LEU A 411 -3.46 -12.73 37.35
N PRO A 412 -2.90 -13.33 38.43
CA PRO A 412 -3.17 -14.73 38.77
C PRO A 412 -4.60 -14.96 39.28
N LYS A 413 -5.26 -13.95 39.86
CA LYS A 413 -6.62 -14.06 40.41
C LYS A 413 -7.70 -14.10 39.33
N LYS A 414 -7.36 -13.62 38.13
CA LYS A 414 -8.27 -13.49 37.00
C LYS A 414 -7.85 -14.36 35.81
N GLU A 415 -6.89 -15.26 36.02
CA GLU A 415 -6.32 -16.12 34.96
C GLU A 415 -5.90 -15.31 33.73
N GLY A 416 -5.38 -14.10 33.95
CA GLY A 416 -5.05 -13.19 32.88
C GLY A 416 -3.87 -13.69 32.06
N LYS A 417 -3.98 -13.59 30.73
CA LYS A 417 -2.98 -14.07 29.77
C LYS A 417 -2.16 -12.97 29.12
N ALA A 418 -2.57 -11.70 29.24
CA ALA A 418 -1.84 -10.55 28.76
C ALA A 418 -2.19 -9.29 29.57
N ILE A 419 -1.31 -8.28 29.54
CA ILE A 419 -1.57 -6.94 30.09
C ILE A 419 -1.40 -5.90 28.99
N TYR A 420 -2.38 -5.01 28.84
CA TYR A 420 -2.31 -3.87 27.92
C TYR A 420 -2.30 -2.57 28.72
N LEU A 421 -1.27 -1.74 28.57
CA LEU A 421 -1.36 -0.33 28.93
C LEU A 421 -2.07 0.40 27.81
N ARG A 422 -3.33 0.76 28.02
CA ARG A 422 -4.10 1.57 27.08
C ARG A 422 -4.00 3.03 27.47
N ILE A 423 -3.44 3.84 26.58
CA ILE A 423 -3.44 5.31 26.69
C ILE A 423 -4.43 5.87 25.68
N ARG A 424 -5.26 6.82 26.12
CA ARG A 424 -6.22 7.54 25.31
C ARG A 424 -5.83 9.02 25.19
N PRO A 425 -4.97 9.38 24.21
CA PRO A 425 -4.58 10.77 23.98
C PRO A 425 -5.78 11.68 23.72
N ASP A 426 -6.81 11.15 23.06
CA ASP A 426 -8.07 11.80 22.72
C ASP A 426 -9.00 12.05 23.94
N LEU A 427 -8.74 11.37 25.06
CA LEU A 427 -9.52 11.48 26.29
C LEU A 427 -8.62 11.90 27.45
N ARG A 428 -8.05 13.11 27.38
CA ARG A 428 -7.23 13.71 28.47
C ARG A 428 -6.08 12.82 28.96
N TRP A 429 -5.46 12.09 28.04
CA TRP A 429 -4.37 11.15 28.38
C TRP A 429 -4.76 10.07 29.39
N MET A 430 -6.04 9.70 29.44
CA MET A 430 -6.53 8.64 30.33
C MET A 430 -5.74 7.34 30.08
N GLY A 431 -5.18 6.78 31.14
CA GLY A 431 -4.38 5.55 31.10
C GLY A 431 -5.00 4.44 31.95
N SER A 432 -4.94 3.21 31.46
CA SER A 432 -5.35 2.04 32.24
C SER A 432 -4.57 0.79 31.86
N PHE A 433 -4.24 -0.02 32.85
CA PHE A 433 -3.77 -1.38 32.64
C PHE A 433 -4.96 -2.32 32.55
N HIS A 434 -5.12 -2.95 31.39
CA HIS A 434 -6.14 -3.93 31.06
C HIS A 434 -5.54 -5.32 31.19
N VAL A 435 -6.01 -6.12 32.15
CA VAL A 435 -5.70 -7.54 32.23
C VAL A 435 -6.68 -8.29 31.33
N GLN A 436 -6.18 -9.11 30.40
CA GLN A 436 -6.97 -9.79 29.39
C GLN A 436 -7.08 -11.30 29.64
N ALA A 437 -8.23 -11.90 29.29
CA ALA A 437 -8.45 -13.36 29.36
C ALA A 437 -7.76 -14.14 28.23
N ASN A 438 -7.43 -13.44 27.14
CA ASN A 438 -6.81 -14.00 25.94
C ASN A 438 -5.41 -13.40 25.73
N ASP A 439 -4.54 -14.15 25.07
CA ASP A 439 -3.25 -13.67 24.55
C ASP A 439 -3.37 -13.57 23.03
N SER A 440 -2.89 -12.47 22.45
CA SER A 440 -2.93 -12.19 21.00
C SER A 440 -1.96 -13.05 20.19
N THR A 441 -1.45 -14.16 20.74
CA THR A 441 -0.45 -15.05 20.14
C THR A 441 -1.00 -16.00 19.07
N GLU A 442 -2.30 -15.99 18.76
CA GLU A 442 -2.83 -16.68 17.56
C GLU A 442 -2.45 -15.99 16.24
N PHE A 443 -1.83 -14.81 16.27
CA PHE A 443 -1.26 -14.15 15.08
C PHE A 443 0.21 -14.57 14.86
N GLN A 444 0.45 -15.53 13.96
CA GLN A 444 1.80 -15.99 13.56
C GLN A 444 2.52 -15.02 12.58
N GLY A 445 2.18 -13.73 12.57
CA GLY A 445 2.83 -12.72 11.72
C GLY A 445 3.90 -11.94 12.48
N GLN A 446 5.15 -11.94 12.00
CA GLN A 446 6.15 -10.97 12.45
C GLN A 446 5.71 -9.57 11.94
N GLY A 447 5.11 -8.74 12.78
CA GLY A 447 4.84 -7.36 12.37
C GLY A 447 3.97 -6.54 13.30
N GLU A 448 2.68 -6.85 13.41
CA GLU A 448 1.70 -5.99 14.08
C GLU A 448 0.53 -6.82 14.64
N VAL A 449 0.00 -6.41 15.81
CA VAL A 449 -1.27 -6.94 16.35
C VAL A 449 -2.41 -6.05 15.86
N PRO A 450 -3.44 -6.57 15.16
CA PRO A 450 -4.54 -5.76 14.64
C PRO A 450 -5.29 -4.98 15.73
N GLU A 451 -5.74 -3.75 15.41
CA GLU A 451 -6.55 -2.87 16.30
C GLU A 451 -7.85 -3.56 16.80
N GLU A 452 -8.37 -4.54 16.06
CA GLU A 452 -9.64 -5.23 16.33
C GLU A 452 -9.60 -6.27 17.47
N PHE A 453 -8.43 -6.60 18.03
CA PHE A 453 -8.31 -7.59 19.12
C PHE A 453 -8.88 -7.13 20.48
N ALA A 454 -9.39 -5.89 20.57
CA ALA A 454 -9.98 -5.31 21.78
C ALA A 454 -11.51 -5.48 21.88
N TYR A 455 -12.13 -6.40 21.12
CA TYR A 455 -13.59 -6.60 21.16
C TYR A 455 -14.09 -7.33 22.42
N GLU A 456 -13.22 -8.03 23.15
CA GLU A 456 -13.53 -8.54 24.49
C GLU A 456 -12.99 -7.57 25.57
N GLY A 457 -13.87 -7.12 26.47
CA GLY A 457 -13.51 -6.22 27.56
C GLY A 457 -12.54 -6.87 28.55
N PRO A 458 -11.71 -6.07 29.27
CA PRO A 458 -10.70 -6.63 30.17
C PRO A 458 -11.36 -7.36 31.36
N VAL A 459 -10.71 -8.44 31.82
CA VAL A 459 -11.13 -9.13 33.06
C VAL A 459 -10.81 -8.33 34.32
N ALA A 460 -9.90 -7.36 34.21
CA ALA A 460 -9.71 -6.31 35.19
C ALA A 460 -9.10 -5.05 34.54
N GLU A 461 -9.59 -3.89 34.96
CA GLU A 461 -9.07 -2.59 34.56
C GLU A 461 -8.50 -1.86 35.78
N ILE A 462 -7.23 -1.45 35.68
CA ILE A 462 -6.55 -0.69 36.72
C ILE A 462 -6.22 0.68 36.14
N LYS A 463 -6.90 1.71 36.63
CA LYS A 463 -6.68 3.09 36.19
C LYS A 463 -5.30 3.60 36.63
N VAL A 464 -4.64 4.27 35.70
CA VAL A 464 -3.49 5.16 35.93
C VAL A 464 -4.07 6.57 36.09
N PRO A 465 -3.48 7.44 36.94
CA PRO A 465 -3.85 8.86 36.96
C PRO A 465 -3.78 9.48 35.56
N ASP A 466 -4.70 10.41 35.29
CA ASP A 466 -4.66 11.20 34.06
C ASP A 466 -3.38 12.04 34.01
N PHE A 467 -2.91 12.35 32.80
CA PHE A 467 -1.74 13.21 32.61
C PHE A 467 -2.15 14.49 31.86
N PRO A 468 -2.73 15.48 32.56
CA PRO A 468 -3.35 16.64 31.91
C PRO A 468 -2.34 17.51 31.15
N GLU A 469 -1.09 17.60 31.59
CA GLU A 469 -0.04 18.35 30.91
C GLU A 469 0.31 17.71 29.56
N ALA A 470 0.41 16.38 29.51
CA ALA A 470 0.58 15.62 28.27
C ALA A 470 -0.63 15.78 27.34
N ALA A 471 -1.86 15.77 27.90
CA ALA A 471 -3.09 16.01 27.15
C ALA A 471 -3.10 17.39 26.48
N GLN A 472 -2.67 18.45 27.19
CA GLN A 472 -2.63 19.81 26.64
C GLN A 472 -1.66 19.94 25.46
N VAL A 473 -0.51 19.27 25.51
CA VAL A 473 0.42 19.24 24.36
C VAL A 473 -0.25 18.57 23.16
N TYR A 474 -0.92 17.44 23.38
CA TYR A 474 -1.56 16.69 22.30
C TYR A 474 -2.79 17.38 21.72
N GLU A 475 -3.61 18.02 22.54
CA GLU A 475 -4.79 18.78 22.09
C GLU A 475 -4.39 19.95 21.17
N ARG A 476 -3.23 20.58 21.41
CA ARG A 476 -2.70 21.65 20.55
C ARG A 476 -2.26 21.14 19.18
N GLN A 477 -1.66 19.96 19.11
CA GLN A 477 -1.18 19.35 17.87
C GLN A 477 -1.37 17.83 17.89
N PRO A 478 -2.57 17.30 17.60
CA PRO A 478 -2.82 15.86 17.62
C PRO A 478 -2.04 15.16 16.50
N LEU A 479 -1.92 13.83 16.59
CA LEU A 479 -1.18 13.00 15.61
C LEU A 479 -1.58 13.26 14.14
N HIS A 480 -2.83 13.62 13.90
CA HIS A 480 -3.41 13.86 12.57
C HIS A 480 -3.61 15.36 12.25
N SER A 481 -2.81 16.25 12.84
CA SER A 481 -2.86 17.68 12.52
C SER A 481 -2.19 17.98 11.18
N GLY A 482 -2.99 18.09 10.11
CA GLY A 482 -2.51 18.47 8.78
C GLY A 482 -1.82 17.34 8.02
N ILE A 483 -0.89 17.67 7.12
CA ILE A 483 -0.22 16.72 6.20
C ILE A 483 1.11 16.20 6.78
N ARG A 484 1.66 16.87 7.80
CA ARG A 484 2.92 16.49 8.45
C ARG A 484 2.64 15.75 9.77
N PRO A 485 3.54 14.84 10.21
CA PRO A 485 3.43 14.23 11.53
C PRO A 485 3.52 15.30 12.63
N SER A 486 2.76 15.13 13.72
CA SER A 486 2.90 16.00 14.89
C SER A 486 4.12 15.61 15.72
N GLY A 487 5.20 16.38 15.61
CA GLY A 487 6.40 16.22 16.45
C GLY A 487 6.08 16.22 17.95
N PRO A 488 5.29 17.19 18.46
CA PRO A 488 4.91 17.24 19.88
C PRO A 488 4.14 16.01 20.36
N ALA A 489 3.10 15.59 19.63
CA ALA A 489 2.31 14.41 20.01
C ALA A 489 3.17 13.13 20.00
N LEU A 490 4.02 12.97 18.98
CA LEU A 490 4.92 11.83 18.87
C LEU A 490 5.94 11.80 20.02
N TYR A 491 6.49 12.94 20.42
CA TYR A 491 7.47 12.99 21.51
C TYR A 491 6.85 12.67 22.88
N VAL A 492 5.67 13.23 23.19
CA VAL A 492 4.95 12.89 24.43
C VAL A 492 4.57 11.40 24.47
N LEU A 493 4.15 10.82 23.33
CA LEU A 493 3.89 9.38 23.23
C LEU A 493 5.16 8.54 23.43
N ALA A 494 6.28 8.93 22.83
CA ALA A 494 7.57 8.26 23.01
C ALA A 494 8.01 8.25 24.48
N ARG A 495 7.92 9.40 25.17
CA ARG A 495 8.19 9.50 26.62
C ARG A 495 7.25 8.64 27.45
N THR A 496 5.97 8.55 27.06
CA THR A 496 4.97 7.70 27.74
C THR A 496 5.31 6.21 27.59
N ALA A 497 5.66 5.78 26.36
CA ALA A 497 6.10 4.42 26.09
C ALA A 497 7.39 4.08 26.84
N ALA A 498 8.35 5.00 26.88
CA ALA A 498 9.61 4.88 27.61
C ALA A 498 9.39 4.72 29.13
N ALA A 499 8.54 5.57 29.73
CA ALA A 499 8.18 5.47 31.15
C ALA A 499 7.51 4.11 31.47
N CYS A 500 6.59 3.64 30.62
CA CYS A 500 6.01 2.31 30.74
C CYS A 500 7.09 1.22 30.66
N GLY A 501 7.96 1.28 29.66
CA GLY A 501 9.04 0.32 29.46
C GLY A 501 9.97 0.20 30.65
N ARG A 502 10.43 1.34 31.20
CA ARG A 502 11.24 1.41 32.42
C ARG A 502 10.55 0.82 33.63
N CYS A 503 9.23 0.99 33.76
CA CYS A 503 8.43 0.34 34.78
C CYS A 503 8.50 -1.21 34.64
N LEU A 504 8.37 -1.75 33.43
CA LEU A 504 8.37 -3.20 33.20
C LEU A 504 9.72 -3.87 33.52
N LEU A 505 10.84 -3.17 33.32
CA LEU A 505 12.18 -3.68 33.61
C LEU A 505 12.38 -4.04 35.10
N LYS A 506 11.58 -3.46 36.00
CA LYS A 506 11.68 -3.65 37.46
C LYS A 506 10.92 -4.88 37.99
N HIS A 507 10.28 -5.64 37.10
CA HIS A 507 9.40 -6.74 37.47
C HIS A 507 9.70 -8.01 36.68
N GLU A 508 9.49 -9.17 37.32
CA GLU A 508 9.30 -10.44 36.63
C GLU A 508 7.85 -10.51 36.14
N ILE A 509 7.68 -10.75 34.83
CA ILE A 509 6.37 -10.67 34.19
C ILE A 509 6.11 -12.00 33.47
N PRO A 510 5.09 -12.78 33.89
CA PRO A 510 4.83 -14.12 33.38
C PRO A 510 3.97 -14.15 32.10
N VAL A 511 3.55 -12.97 31.61
CA VAL A 511 2.66 -12.81 30.45
C VAL A 511 3.17 -11.70 29.55
N PRO A 512 2.79 -11.67 28.26
CA PRO A 512 3.14 -10.54 27.41
C PRO A 512 2.48 -9.24 27.88
N VAL A 513 3.22 -8.15 27.71
CA VAL A 513 2.75 -6.79 28.01
C VAL A 513 2.81 -5.94 26.76
N TYR A 514 1.70 -5.26 26.50
CA TYR A 514 1.52 -4.42 25.33
C TYR A 514 1.30 -2.97 25.74
N PHE A 515 1.87 -2.04 24.98
CA PHE A 515 1.50 -0.62 25.01
C PHE A 515 0.55 -0.37 23.85
N SER A 516 -0.59 0.24 24.11
CA SER A 516 -1.58 0.58 23.09
C SER A 516 -1.96 2.05 23.19
N CYS A 517 -1.79 2.76 22.08
CA CYS A 517 -2.47 4.03 21.84
C CYS A 517 -3.40 3.86 20.64
N MET A 518 -4.39 4.75 20.48
CA MET A 518 -5.44 4.69 19.44
C MET A 518 -4.99 4.30 18.02
N HIS A 519 -3.70 4.45 17.68
CA HIS A 519 -3.16 4.27 16.34
C HIS A 519 -1.98 3.28 16.26
N ALA A 520 -1.56 2.67 17.38
CA ALA A 520 -0.47 1.70 17.41
C ALA A 520 -0.50 0.81 18.66
N VAL A 521 -0.05 -0.45 18.49
CA VAL A 521 0.16 -1.40 19.58
C VAL A 521 1.58 -1.94 19.49
N PHE A 522 2.33 -1.83 20.59
CA PHE A 522 3.70 -2.33 20.71
C PHE A 522 3.75 -3.48 21.73
N CYS A 523 4.42 -4.57 21.39
CA CYS A 523 4.76 -5.61 22.36
C CYS A 523 5.98 -5.14 23.15
N MET A 524 5.76 -4.68 24.39
CA MET A 524 6.80 -4.12 25.25
C MET A 524 7.67 -5.22 25.87
N ARG A 525 7.08 -6.39 26.15
CA ARG A 525 7.77 -7.53 26.73
C ARG A 525 7.03 -8.83 26.41
N ARG A 526 7.77 -9.89 26.08
CA ARG A 526 7.27 -11.27 26.04
C ARG A 526 7.76 -12.04 27.26
N PRO A 527 7.01 -13.05 27.75
CA PRO A 527 7.54 -13.97 28.75
C PRO A 527 8.77 -14.66 28.16
N GLY A 528 9.82 -14.78 28.96
CA GLY A 528 11.06 -15.47 28.62
C GLY A 528 10.98 -16.96 28.86
#